data_AF-A0ABC8C0F8-F1
#
_entry.id   AF-A0ABC8C0F8-F1
#
_cell.length_a   1.000
_cell.length_b   1.000
_cell.length_c   1.000
_cell.angle_alpha   90.00
_cell.angle_beta   90.00
_cell.angle_gamma   90.00
#
_symmetry.space_group_name_H-M   'P 1'
#
loop_
_entity.id
_entity.type
_entity.pdbx_description
1 polymer ?
#
loop_
_entity_poly.entity_id
_entity_poly.type
_entity_poly.pdbx_seq_one_letter_code
_entity_poly.pdbx_strand_id
1 'polypeptide(L)'
;MAPPASGRHRVAVRWFGPARGARRTDGPGAGAAPRRPVLRVRATRPAPVVLLRSTFLRNVPMTSHRTTLPSNPRPESAPAPGPPPFHHRPVLAVAAALVLLLLSTADRYGYHSDELYFRAAGQQLDWGYVDQPPLVPLLARTQTELLGDSPTAIRAAAALLAGACVLLAGLIAREAGGRGPAQLLAALATGVSASTLAYGHMLTPGSVDTVVWMAAVLLLLRMLNTGERRLWLPIGAVLGIGMLAKSLVPLLALGLLIGLLRYGPRSLLRTGWLLGGAAAGLLITLPNLVWQAVNGWPQITMARALSESGGMPGRVELIPAQLLLLGPFLAPLWVAGLVALLRHPGWRTYRVVAGAYLAVLLILILLAGQPRYLTGLLQVLLVFGCVAAVRWAGSHPRRAALGSLLVANALVAAVIALPLAPAAWHRDEALEGLSDVQTQQMGWPEYARQVARVHASLPAAERRDAVIVAGNYAEAGALDRYGPELGLPPVYSGHNSYHALGRPPEGTGVVLLAGLSGIPADQRPDPRPYFRRCEPAGPLTLRARNPWQHEDVLVCEGPRTTWAELWPKLRWLGIP
;
A
#
# COMPACT_ATOMS: atom_id res chain seq x y z
N MET A 1 -1.62 -60.71 -14.25
CA MET A 1 -1.98 -60.65 -12.82
C MET A 1 -2.09 -59.18 -12.44
N ALA A 2 -3.26 -58.76 -11.95
CA ALA A 2 -3.61 -57.38 -11.64
C ALA A 2 -2.91 -56.86 -10.37
N PRO A 3 -2.74 -55.52 -10.22
CA PRO A 3 -2.20 -54.90 -9.01
C PRO A 3 -3.27 -54.64 -7.94
N PRO A 4 -2.90 -54.46 -6.65
CA PRO A 4 -3.85 -54.26 -5.57
C PRO A 4 -4.33 -52.81 -5.44
N ALA A 5 -5.60 -52.67 -5.07
CA ALA A 5 -6.34 -51.41 -4.94
C ALA A 5 -6.08 -50.71 -3.59
N SER A 6 -5.77 -49.41 -3.64
CA SER A 6 -5.74 -48.52 -2.47
C SER A 6 -7.07 -47.79 -2.33
N GLY A 7 -7.79 -48.02 -1.23
CA GLY A 7 -9.01 -47.29 -0.87
C GLY A 7 -8.73 -45.86 -0.44
N ARG A 8 -9.47 -44.90 -0.99
CA ARG A 8 -9.59 -43.53 -0.48
C ARG A 8 -11.07 -43.22 -0.24
N HIS A 9 -11.43 -43.01 1.02
CA HIS A 9 -12.72 -42.45 1.41
C HIS A 9 -12.83 -41.00 0.94
N ARG A 10 -13.85 -40.67 0.14
CA ARG A 10 -14.28 -39.29 -0.15
C ARG A 10 -15.58 -39.02 0.60
N VAL A 11 -15.55 -38.05 1.50
CA VAL A 11 -16.74 -37.44 2.11
C VAL A 11 -17.26 -36.37 1.14
N ALA A 12 -18.49 -36.53 0.67
CA ALA A 12 -19.15 -35.58 -0.21
C ALA A 12 -19.97 -34.56 0.62
N VAL A 13 -19.67 -33.27 0.49
CA VAL A 13 -20.51 -32.18 0.99
C VAL A 13 -21.10 -31.45 -0.21
N ARG A 14 -22.44 -31.47 -0.30
CA ARG A 14 -23.25 -31.01 -1.43
C ARG A 14 -23.68 -29.56 -1.19
N TRP A 15 -23.30 -28.65 -2.09
CA TRP A 15 -23.78 -27.25 -2.11
C TRP A 15 -24.96 -27.11 -3.07
N PHE A 16 -26.07 -26.54 -2.58
CA PHE A 16 -27.25 -26.19 -3.40
C PHE A 16 -27.16 -24.72 -3.84
N GLY A 17 -27.17 -24.48 -5.15
CA GLY A 17 -27.35 -23.14 -5.75
C GLY A 17 -28.83 -22.87 -6.10
N PRO A 18 -29.25 -21.60 -6.29
CA PRO A 18 -30.62 -21.29 -6.68
C PRO A 18 -30.77 -21.20 -8.21
N ALA A 19 -31.73 -21.94 -8.76
CA ALA A 19 -32.12 -21.90 -10.16
C ALA A 19 -33.22 -20.86 -10.41
N ARG A 20 -33.12 -20.17 -11.55
CA ARG A 20 -34.16 -19.32 -12.15
C ARG A 20 -35.23 -20.19 -12.82
N GLY A 21 -36.48 -19.75 -12.81
CA GLY A 21 -37.54 -20.32 -13.64
C GLY A 21 -38.78 -19.42 -13.65
N ALA A 22 -39.26 -19.07 -14.84
CA ALA A 22 -40.37 -18.16 -15.09
C ALA A 22 -41.58 -18.89 -15.72
N ARG A 23 -42.76 -18.29 -15.54
CA ARG A 23 -44.04 -18.35 -16.31
C ARG A 23 -45.16 -19.32 -15.89
N ARG A 24 -46.25 -18.67 -15.42
CA ARG A 24 -47.69 -18.74 -15.77
C ARG A 24 -48.39 -20.09 -16.02
N THR A 25 -49.54 -20.27 -15.34
CA THR A 25 -50.92 -20.36 -15.89
C THR A 25 -52.01 -20.31 -14.77
N ASP A 26 -53.03 -19.47 -15.00
CA ASP A 26 -54.50 -19.47 -14.72
C ASP A 26 -55.16 -20.10 -13.44
N GLY A 27 -56.13 -19.36 -12.87
CA GLY A 27 -56.89 -19.62 -11.61
C GLY A 27 -58.25 -20.34 -11.79
N PRO A 28 -59.37 -19.99 -11.08
CA PRO A 28 -59.59 -19.20 -9.86
C PRO A 28 -60.39 -19.95 -8.74
N GLY A 29 -60.51 -19.38 -7.54
CA GLY A 29 -61.40 -19.90 -6.49
C GLY A 29 -61.53 -18.97 -5.28
N ALA A 30 -62.76 -18.55 -4.99
CA ALA A 30 -63.17 -17.49 -4.06
C ALA A 30 -63.05 -17.85 -2.56
N GLY A 31 -62.97 -16.82 -1.70
CA GLY A 31 -63.39 -16.96 -0.30
C GLY A 31 -62.74 -16.01 0.73
N ALA A 32 -63.51 -15.01 1.16
CA ALA A 32 -63.49 -14.36 2.48
C ALA A 32 -62.29 -13.47 2.92
N ALA A 33 -62.58 -12.16 3.03
CA ALA A 33 -61.96 -11.22 3.96
C ALA A 33 -62.91 -11.03 5.19
N PRO A 34 -62.65 -10.17 6.21
CA PRO A 34 -61.43 -9.43 6.59
C PRO A 34 -61.15 -9.45 8.12
N ARG A 35 -60.01 -8.84 8.56
CA ARG A 35 -59.92 -7.78 9.60
C ARG A 35 -58.48 -7.62 10.10
N ARG A 36 -57.86 -6.47 9.81
CA ARG A 36 -56.68 -5.93 10.51
C ARG A 36 -57.10 -4.70 11.31
N PRO A 37 -56.68 -4.52 12.58
CA PRO A 37 -56.90 -3.27 13.29
C PRO A 37 -55.86 -2.22 12.89
N VAL A 38 -56.35 -1.02 12.55
CA VAL A 38 -55.57 0.19 12.30
C VAL A 38 -55.48 0.98 13.61
N LEU A 39 -54.26 1.27 14.06
CA LEU A 39 -54.01 2.14 15.21
C LEU A 39 -54.08 3.61 14.77
N ARG A 40 -55.07 4.36 15.26
CA ARG A 40 -55.18 5.82 15.08
C ARG A 40 -54.45 6.54 16.22
N VAL A 41 -53.43 7.32 15.88
CA VAL A 41 -52.79 8.30 16.77
C VAL A 41 -53.50 9.65 16.62
N ARG A 42 -54.03 10.20 17.72
CA ARG A 42 -54.73 11.49 17.76
C ARG A 42 -53.76 12.54 18.30
N ALA A 43 -53.39 13.52 17.46
CA ALA A 43 -52.60 14.68 17.85
C ALA A 43 -53.49 15.74 18.51
N THR A 44 -53.11 16.21 19.69
CA THR A 44 -53.74 17.34 20.40
C THR A 44 -52.92 18.62 20.18
N ARG A 45 -53.58 19.68 19.71
CA ARG A 45 -53.06 21.05 19.60
C ARG A 45 -53.34 21.81 20.91
N PRO A 46 -52.45 22.70 21.39
CA PRO A 46 -52.84 23.75 22.32
C PRO A 46 -53.25 25.05 21.60
N ALA A 47 -54.23 25.74 22.18
CA ALA A 47 -54.88 26.98 21.74
C ALA A 47 -54.11 28.25 22.22
N PRO A 48 -54.47 29.47 21.74
CA PRO A 48 -53.59 30.65 21.77
C PRO A 48 -53.71 31.46 23.08
N VAL A 49 -52.61 32.12 23.48
CA VAL A 49 -52.60 33.11 24.56
C VAL A 49 -52.68 34.52 23.97
N VAL A 50 -53.70 35.26 24.42
CA VAL A 50 -54.06 36.62 24.02
C VAL A 50 -53.16 37.64 24.74
N LEU A 51 -52.68 38.63 23.98
CA LEU A 51 -52.03 39.85 24.46
C LEU A 51 -53.02 40.75 25.21
N LEU A 52 -52.66 41.20 26.41
CA LEU A 52 -53.25 42.38 27.05
C LEU A 52 -52.16 43.42 27.30
N ARG A 53 -52.22 44.51 26.53
CA ARG A 53 -51.56 45.79 26.82
C ARG A 53 -52.36 46.48 27.91
N SER A 54 -51.70 46.93 28.97
CA SER A 54 -52.21 48.05 29.77
C SER A 54 -51.09 49.04 30.06
N THR A 55 -51.45 50.29 29.80
CA THR A 55 -50.67 51.50 29.86
C THR A 55 -50.71 52.12 31.26
N PHE A 56 -49.60 52.74 31.65
CA PHE A 56 -49.50 53.91 32.54
C PHE A 56 -49.95 53.78 34.00
N LEU A 57 -48.95 53.69 34.90
CA LEU A 57 -48.89 54.54 36.09
C LEU A 57 -47.48 55.17 36.16
N ARG A 58 -47.45 56.50 36.11
CA ARG A 58 -46.28 57.36 36.22
C ARG A 58 -46.03 57.72 37.69
N ASN A 59 -44.77 58.04 38.00
CA ASN A 59 -44.25 58.79 39.14
C ASN A 59 -43.91 58.00 40.42
N VAL A 60 -42.69 57.42 40.42
CA VAL A 60 -41.87 57.24 41.62
C VAL A 60 -40.47 57.77 41.30
N PRO A 61 -39.92 58.76 42.02
CA PRO A 61 -38.56 59.21 41.81
C PRO A 61 -37.59 58.21 42.49
N MET A 62 -36.95 57.34 41.70
CA MET A 62 -35.77 56.60 42.15
C MET A 62 -34.51 57.41 41.87
N THR A 63 -33.87 57.88 42.93
CA THR A 63 -32.47 58.31 42.94
C THR A 63 -31.57 57.13 42.55
N SER A 64 -31.01 57.15 41.35
CA SER A 64 -30.04 56.13 40.90
C SER A 64 -28.66 56.43 41.49
N HIS A 65 -28.35 55.85 42.64
CA HIS A 65 -26.95 55.61 43.00
C HIS A 65 -26.42 54.50 42.08
N ARG A 66 -25.58 54.87 41.10
CA ARG A 66 -24.75 53.92 40.36
C ARG A 66 -23.70 53.36 41.31
N THR A 67 -24.03 52.28 41.99
CA THR A 67 -23.05 51.42 42.65
C THR A 67 -22.33 50.64 41.55
N THR A 68 -21.16 51.10 41.12
CA THR A 68 -20.26 50.32 40.27
C THR A 68 -19.75 49.13 41.08
N LEU A 69 -20.44 47.98 40.96
CA LEU A 69 -19.89 46.70 41.38
C LEU A 69 -18.58 46.47 40.62
N PRO A 70 -17.46 46.16 41.29
CA PRO A 70 -16.25 45.78 40.60
C PRO A 70 -16.55 44.55 39.72
N SER A 71 -16.37 44.71 38.42
CA SER A 71 -16.44 43.61 37.47
C SER A 71 -15.32 42.64 37.82
N ASN A 72 -15.66 41.52 38.47
CA ASN A 72 -14.73 40.41 38.61
C ASN A 72 -14.21 40.08 37.22
N PRO A 73 -12.89 40.15 36.96
CA PRO A 73 -12.36 39.64 35.71
C PRO A 73 -12.80 38.18 35.62
N ARG A 74 -13.53 37.85 34.54
CA ARG A 74 -13.82 36.45 34.22
C ARG A 74 -12.47 35.73 34.28
N PRO A 75 -12.33 34.60 34.99
CA PRO A 75 -11.10 33.85 34.99
C PRO A 75 -10.75 33.61 33.53
N GLU A 76 -9.64 34.20 33.10
CA GLU A 76 -9.08 34.04 31.77
C GLU A 76 -8.97 32.52 31.60
N SER A 77 -9.78 31.97 30.69
CA SER A 77 -9.86 30.52 30.51
C SER A 77 -8.44 30.04 30.23
N ALA A 78 -7.87 29.30 31.17
CA ALA A 78 -6.52 28.77 31.02
C ALA A 78 -6.39 28.14 29.63
N PRO A 79 -5.35 28.46 28.86
CA PRO A 79 -5.18 27.91 27.52
C PRO A 79 -5.30 26.39 27.62
N ALA A 80 -6.11 25.80 26.73
CA ALA A 80 -6.33 24.36 26.71
C ALA A 80 -4.97 23.65 26.78
N PRO A 81 -4.79 22.68 27.70
CA PRO A 81 -3.48 22.09 27.92
C PRO A 81 -2.96 21.51 26.61
N GLY A 82 -1.75 21.93 26.23
CA GLY A 82 -1.08 21.45 25.02
C GLY A 82 -0.89 19.94 25.03
N PRO A 83 -0.49 19.34 23.89
CA PRO A 83 -0.28 17.90 23.80
C PRO A 83 0.71 17.41 24.86
N PRO A 84 0.52 16.19 25.40
CA PRO A 84 1.41 15.62 26.41
C PRO A 84 2.87 15.56 25.92
N PRO A 85 3.86 15.48 26.83
CA PRO A 85 5.25 15.33 26.43
C PRO A 85 5.44 14.06 25.58
N PHE A 86 6.38 14.13 24.63
CA PHE A 86 6.72 12.98 23.80
C PHE A 86 7.66 12.05 24.56
N HIS A 87 7.24 10.80 24.72
CA HIS A 87 8.03 9.73 25.32
C HIS A 87 9.03 9.18 24.30
N HIS A 88 9.97 10.04 23.90
CA HIS A 88 10.93 9.77 22.83
C HIS A 88 11.79 8.53 23.10
N ARG A 89 12.31 8.32 24.33
CA ARG A 89 13.19 7.19 24.64
C ARG A 89 12.59 5.82 24.31
N PRO A 90 11.42 5.43 24.85
CA PRO A 90 10.84 4.12 24.55
C PRO A 90 10.39 4.01 23.09
N VAL A 91 9.90 5.09 22.48
CA VAL A 91 9.48 5.06 21.06
C VAL A 91 10.69 4.91 20.12
N LEU A 92 11.80 5.60 20.40
CA LEU A 92 13.07 5.44 19.68
C LEU A 92 13.65 4.04 19.89
N ALA A 93 13.55 3.46 21.09
CA ALA A 93 14.01 2.10 21.33
C ALA A 93 13.24 1.07 20.50
N VAL A 94 11.90 1.21 20.39
CA VAL A 94 11.08 0.35 19.51
C VAL A 94 11.44 0.56 18.05
N ALA A 95 11.60 1.80 17.60
CA ALA A 95 11.99 2.10 16.22
C ALA A 95 13.37 1.51 15.88
N ALA A 96 14.35 1.67 16.76
CA ALA A 96 15.69 1.11 16.58
C ALA A 96 15.67 -0.42 16.60
N ALA A 97 14.94 -1.04 17.52
CA ALA A 97 14.80 -2.50 17.57
C ALA A 97 14.16 -3.05 16.28
N LEU A 98 13.14 -2.38 15.74
CA LEU A 98 12.53 -2.73 14.47
C LEU A 98 13.53 -2.63 13.30
N VAL A 99 14.25 -1.50 13.19
CA VAL A 99 15.26 -1.29 12.13
C VAL A 99 16.32 -2.38 12.20
N LEU A 100 16.85 -2.67 13.40
CA LEU A 100 17.85 -3.71 13.60
C LEU A 100 17.32 -5.09 13.23
N LEU A 101 16.09 -5.44 13.62
CA LEU A 101 15.45 -6.70 13.24
C LEU A 101 15.35 -6.83 11.70
N LEU A 102 14.84 -5.80 11.03
CA LEU A 102 14.66 -5.79 9.58
C LEU A 102 16.00 -5.94 8.84
N LEU A 103 17.03 -5.19 9.26
CA LEU A 103 18.36 -5.30 8.68
C LEU A 103 19.02 -6.65 8.95
N SER A 104 18.87 -7.20 10.17
CA SER A 104 19.44 -8.51 10.54
C SER A 104 18.80 -9.70 9.81
N THR A 105 17.65 -9.49 9.18
CA THR A 105 16.92 -10.50 8.42
C THR A 105 16.92 -10.21 6.92
N ALA A 106 17.52 -9.09 6.48
CA ALA A 106 17.42 -8.58 5.12
C ALA A 106 18.13 -9.44 4.07
N ASP A 107 19.15 -10.20 4.44
CA ASP A 107 19.94 -11.06 3.55
C ASP A 107 19.61 -12.57 3.65
N ARG A 108 18.61 -12.93 4.46
CA ARG A 108 18.21 -14.33 4.64
C ARG A 108 17.78 -14.97 3.33
N TYR A 109 17.16 -14.20 2.43
CA TYR A 109 16.90 -14.52 1.04
C TYR A 109 17.56 -13.50 0.11
N GLY A 110 17.43 -13.70 -1.21
CA GLY A 110 17.96 -12.79 -2.22
C GLY A 110 17.09 -11.54 -2.43
N TYR A 111 17.41 -10.82 -3.51
CA TYR A 111 16.59 -9.71 -3.97
C TYR A 111 15.19 -10.16 -4.36
N HIS A 112 14.20 -9.34 -4.05
CA HIS A 112 12.86 -9.48 -4.62
C HIS A 112 12.84 -9.08 -6.09
N SER A 113 11.91 -9.63 -6.89
CA SER A 113 11.65 -9.26 -8.29
C SER A 113 11.66 -7.75 -8.54
N ASP A 114 10.85 -7.02 -7.77
CA ASP A 114 10.75 -5.56 -7.88
C ASP A 114 12.05 -4.84 -7.51
N GLU A 115 12.82 -5.37 -6.54
CA GLU A 115 14.09 -4.76 -6.12
C GLU A 115 15.17 -4.90 -7.20
N LEU A 116 15.19 -6.05 -7.90
CA LEU A 116 16.05 -6.24 -9.08
C LEU A 116 15.70 -5.22 -10.18
N TYR A 117 14.42 -4.93 -10.35
CA TYR A 117 13.97 -3.94 -11.32
C TYR A 117 14.26 -2.50 -10.88
N PHE A 118 14.06 -2.14 -9.60
CA PHE A 118 14.44 -0.83 -9.08
C PHE A 118 15.95 -0.62 -9.14
N ARG A 119 16.74 -1.68 -8.93
CA ARG A 119 18.19 -1.65 -9.14
C ARG A 119 18.54 -1.34 -10.60
N ALA A 120 17.92 -2.03 -11.57
CA ALA A 120 18.15 -1.80 -12.99
C ALA A 120 17.72 -0.38 -13.42
N ALA A 121 16.50 0.03 -13.04
CA ALA A 121 16.01 1.39 -13.28
C ALA A 121 16.91 2.46 -12.64
N GLY A 122 17.45 2.18 -11.45
CA GLY A 122 18.39 3.06 -10.75
C GLY A 122 19.72 3.29 -11.48
N GLN A 123 20.12 2.41 -12.39
CA GLN A 123 21.32 2.61 -13.22
C GLN A 123 21.09 3.63 -14.35
N GLN A 124 19.84 3.88 -14.72
CA GLN A 124 19.43 4.90 -15.69
C GLN A 124 18.36 5.79 -15.06
N LEU A 125 18.82 6.68 -14.17
CA LEU A 125 17.94 7.62 -13.48
C LEU A 125 17.31 8.60 -14.47
N ASP A 126 15.98 8.68 -14.41
CA ASP A 126 15.19 9.68 -15.11
C ASP A 126 14.09 10.21 -14.18
N TRP A 127 13.35 11.24 -14.61
CA TRP A 127 12.28 11.85 -13.84
C TRP A 127 11.00 11.01 -13.80
N GLY A 128 10.96 9.86 -14.45
CA GLY A 128 9.88 8.88 -14.34
C GLY A 128 10.16 7.62 -15.14
N TYR A 129 9.27 6.65 -14.96
CA TYR A 129 9.27 5.39 -15.67
C TYR A 129 7.83 5.08 -16.11
N VAL A 130 7.67 4.11 -17.00
CA VAL A 130 6.36 3.74 -17.57
C VAL A 130 5.36 3.30 -16.50
N ASP A 131 5.86 2.70 -15.43
CA ASP A 131 5.06 2.06 -14.39
C ASP A 131 5.26 2.67 -13.00
N GLN A 132 6.26 3.55 -12.83
CA GLN A 132 6.58 4.14 -11.53
C GLN A 132 7.21 5.54 -11.58
N PRO A 133 7.02 6.35 -10.54
CA PRO A 133 7.77 7.59 -10.31
C PRO A 133 9.27 7.36 -9.92
N PRO A 134 10.10 8.41 -9.86
CA PRO A 134 11.57 8.26 -9.82
C PRO A 134 12.18 7.97 -8.43
N LEU A 135 11.44 8.21 -7.33
CA LEU A 135 12.04 8.18 -5.99
C LEU A 135 12.49 6.78 -5.55
N VAL A 136 11.75 5.73 -5.90
CA VAL A 136 12.12 4.37 -5.48
C VAL A 136 13.39 3.88 -6.22
N PRO A 137 13.50 4.02 -7.56
CA PRO A 137 14.78 3.77 -8.26
C PRO A 137 15.93 4.65 -7.79
N LEU A 138 15.68 5.92 -7.46
CA LEU A 138 16.70 6.81 -6.89
C LEU A 138 17.21 6.32 -5.52
N LEU A 139 16.31 5.86 -4.65
CA LEU A 139 16.67 5.26 -3.37
C LEU A 139 17.48 3.98 -3.59
N ALA A 140 17.03 3.10 -4.49
CA ALA A 140 17.75 1.88 -4.85
C ALA A 140 19.19 2.19 -5.30
N ARG A 141 19.37 3.12 -6.25
CA ARG A 141 20.68 3.57 -6.74
C ARG A 141 21.55 4.15 -5.63
N THR A 142 21.00 5.05 -4.82
CA THR A 142 21.74 5.72 -3.75
C THR A 142 22.25 4.71 -2.73
N GLN A 143 21.41 3.75 -2.36
CA GLN A 143 21.75 2.73 -1.37
C GLN A 143 22.77 1.73 -1.90
N THR A 144 22.64 1.24 -3.14
CA THR A 144 23.58 0.28 -3.71
C THR A 144 24.95 0.89 -3.98
N GLU A 145 25.02 2.18 -4.29
CA GLU A 145 26.29 2.91 -4.43
C GLU A 145 26.97 3.18 -3.08
N LEU A 146 26.21 3.55 -2.04
CA LEU A 146 26.80 3.93 -0.74
C LEU A 146 27.10 2.73 0.16
N LEU A 147 26.27 1.69 0.11
CA LEU A 147 26.32 0.54 1.04
C LEU A 147 26.68 -0.77 0.34
N GLY A 148 26.85 -0.75 -0.99
CA GLY A 148 27.16 -1.91 -1.82
C GLY A 148 25.92 -2.57 -2.42
N ASP A 149 26.13 -3.42 -3.42
CA ASP A 149 25.06 -4.08 -4.17
C ASP A 149 24.65 -5.42 -3.52
N SER A 150 23.92 -5.31 -2.40
CA SER A 150 23.34 -6.44 -1.65
C SER A 150 21.87 -6.21 -1.22
N PRO A 151 21.11 -7.27 -0.88
CA PRO A 151 19.76 -7.14 -0.33
C PRO A 151 19.71 -6.24 0.92
N THR A 152 20.64 -6.39 1.86
CA THR A 152 20.70 -5.56 3.07
C THR A 152 20.87 -4.08 2.73
N ALA A 153 21.73 -3.76 1.75
CA ALA A 153 21.94 -2.39 1.32
C ALA A 153 20.69 -1.78 0.68
N ILE A 154 20.06 -2.44 -0.30
CA ILE A 154 18.87 -1.92 -0.99
C ILE A 154 17.65 -1.81 -0.06
N ARG A 155 17.62 -2.55 1.05
CA ARG A 155 16.54 -2.52 2.04
C ARG A 155 16.76 -1.51 3.18
N ALA A 156 17.94 -0.88 3.24
CA ALA A 156 18.29 0.06 4.32
C ALA A 156 17.30 1.23 4.46
N ALA A 157 16.93 1.90 3.38
CA ALA A 157 15.95 2.98 3.44
C ALA A 157 14.55 2.47 3.83
N ALA A 158 14.15 1.30 3.34
CA ALA A 158 12.88 0.68 3.70
C ALA A 158 12.79 0.42 5.22
N ALA A 159 13.85 -0.14 5.80
CA ALA A 159 13.94 -0.38 7.25
C ALA A 159 13.88 0.94 8.05
N LEU A 160 14.61 1.97 7.62
CA LEU A 160 14.58 3.29 8.26
C LEU A 160 13.20 3.96 8.16
N LEU A 161 12.51 3.83 7.02
CA LEU A 161 11.15 4.32 6.82
C LEU A 161 10.14 3.58 7.73
N ALA A 162 10.31 2.28 7.93
CA ALA A 162 9.51 1.54 8.92
C ALA A 162 9.76 2.04 10.36
N GLY A 163 11.01 2.34 10.70
CA GLY A 163 11.35 3.05 11.95
C GLY A 163 10.67 4.42 12.05
N ALA A 164 10.64 5.19 10.97
CA ALA A 164 9.95 6.47 10.90
C ALA A 164 8.42 6.32 11.11
N CYS A 165 7.78 5.28 10.57
CA CYS A 165 6.38 4.95 10.86
C CYS A 165 6.13 4.76 12.37
N VAL A 166 7.04 4.08 13.08
CA VAL A 166 6.96 3.89 14.55
C VAL A 166 7.06 5.24 15.28
N LEU A 167 7.98 6.12 14.86
CA LEU A 167 8.09 7.46 15.44
C LEU A 167 6.83 8.29 15.19
N LEU A 168 6.32 8.28 13.96
CA LEU A 168 5.09 8.96 13.57
C LEU A 168 3.89 8.42 14.35
N ALA A 169 3.80 7.11 14.60
CA ALA A 169 2.75 6.52 15.43
C ALA A 169 2.73 7.09 16.85
N GLY A 170 3.91 7.19 17.48
CA GLY A 170 4.05 7.83 18.80
C GLY A 170 3.68 9.31 18.79
N LEU A 171 4.06 10.06 17.74
CA LEU A 171 3.72 11.47 17.59
C LEU A 171 2.21 11.69 17.33
N ILE A 172 1.58 10.86 16.51
CA ILE A 172 0.14 10.89 16.26
C ILE A 172 -0.63 10.56 17.54
N ALA A 173 -0.19 9.55 18.30
CA ALA A 173 -0.77 9.21 19.60
C ALA A 173 -0.69 10.41 20.56
N ARG A 174 0.45 11.11 20.58
CA ARG A 174 0.64 12.34 21.35
C ARG A 174 -0.34 13.45 20.92
N GLU A 175 -0.47 13.74 19.64
CA GLU A 175 -1.42 14.75 19.13
C GLU A 175 -2.88 14.36 19.45
N ALA A 176 -3.20 13.06 19.50
CA ALA A 176 -4.51 12.58 19.92
C ALA A 176 -4.77 12.69 21.45
N GLY A 177 -3.81 13.19 22.23
CA GLY A 177 -3.87 13.33 23.69
C GLY A 177 -3.36 12.11 24.47
N GLY A 178 -2.75 11.13 23.78
CA GLY A 178 -2.17 9.94 24.38
C GLY A 178 -0.89 10.23 25.17
N ARG A 179 -0.87 9.82 26.45
CA ARG A 179 0.33 9.87 27.32
C ARG A 179 1.27 8.70 27.02
N GLY A 180 2.40 8.60 27.72
CA GLY A 180 3.45 7.60 27.47
C GLY A 180 2.99 6.17 27.17
N PRO A 181 2.10 5.56 27.97
CA PRO A 181 1.63 4.21 27.68
C PRO A 181 0.90 4.09 26.33
N ALA A 182 0.16 5.12 25.91
CA ALA A 182 -0.52 5.13 24.61
C ALA A 182 0.46 5.36 23.46
N GLN A 183 1.47 6.21 23.64
CA GLN A 183 2.53 6.43 22.65
C GLN A 183 3.38 5.17 22.45
N LEU A 184 3.73 4.47 23.53
CA LEU A 184 4.44 3.19 23.48
C LEU A 184 3.58 2.09 22.84
N LEU A 185 2.30 1.98 23.22
CA LEU A 185 1.41 1.00 22.61
C LEU A 185 1.25 1.24 21.10
N ALA A 186 1.09 2.50 20.68
CA ALA A 186 1.03 2.86 19.27
C ALA A 186 2.33 2.49 18.53
N ALA A 187 3.48 2.80 19.12
CA ALA A 187 4.80 2.44 18.57
C ALA A 187 4.95 0.92 18.40
N LEU A 188 4.61 0.14 19.44
CA LEU A 188 4.66 -1.32 19.40
C LEU A 188 3.69 -1.90 18.37
N ALA A 189 2.42 -1.47 18.40
CA ALA A 189 1.39 -1.97 17.50
C ALA A 189 1.73 -1.69 16.02
N THR A 190 2.21 -0.48 15.70
CA THR A 190 2.68 -0.15 14.35
C THR A 190 3.90 -0.97 13.98
N GLY A 191 4.87 -1.13 14.88
CA GLY A 191 6.10 -1.89 14.62
C GLY A 191 5.87 -3.38 14.37
N VAL A 192 4.90 -4.00 15.06
CA VAL A 192 4.56 -5.43 14.90
C VAL A 192 3.44 -5.69 13.88
N SER A 193 2.98 -4.66 13.17
CA SER A 193 1.97 -4.85 12.13
C SER A 193 2.57 -5.47 10.86
N ALA A 194 1.80 -6.34 10.19
CA ALA A 194 2.28 -7.10 9.04
C ALA A 194 2.76 -6.19 7.90
N SER A 195 2.04 -5.12 7.59
CA SER A 195 2.44 -4.15 6.56
C SER A 195 3.71 -3.39 6.90
N THR A 196 3.92 -2.98 8.15
CA THR A 196 5.17 -2.30 8.55
C THR A 196 6.36 -3.25 8.42
N LEU A 197 6.22 -4.51 8.82
CA LEU A 197 7.27 -5.51 8.65
C LEU A 197 7.54 -5.79 7.17
N ALA A 198 6.50 -5.98 6.36
CA ALA A 198 6.64 -6.28 4.93
C ALA A 198 7.29 -5.11 4.17
N TYR A 199 6.79 -3.89 4.36
CA TYR A 199 7.34 -2.70 3.70
C TYR A 199 8.67 -2.23 4.28
N GLY A 200 9.00 -2.65 5.50
CA GLY A 200 10.31 -2.42 6.11
C GLY A 200 11.36 -3.43 5.65
N HIS A 201 10.94 -4.63 5.30
CA HIS A 201 11.83 -5.70 4.83
C HIS A 201 12.14 -5.60 3.33
N MET A 202 11.31 -4.92 2.55
CA MET A 202 11.47 -4.81 1.10
C MET A 202 11.33 -3.38 0.64
N LEU A 203 12.25 -2.92 -0.23
CA LEU A 203 12.12 -1.60 -0.82
C LEU A 203 10.97 -1.60 -1.83
N THR A 204 9.90 -0.88 -1.53
CA THR A 204 8.74 -0.72 -2.41
C THR A 204 8.21 0.71 -2.38
N PRO A 205 7.36 1.10 -3.34
CA PRO A 205 6.58 2.34 -3.23
C PRO A 205 5.77 2.42 -1.92
N GLY A 206 5.31 1.27 -1.39
CA GLY A 206 4.55 1.19 -0.13
C GLY A 206 5.36 1.62 1.10
N SER A 207 6.67 1.41 1.09
CA SER A 207 7.61 1.80 2.16
C SER A 207 7.63 3.32 2.35
N VAL A 208 7.62 4.07 1.24
CA VAL A 208 7.58 5.54 1.25
C VAL A 208 6.16 6.06 1.51
N ASP A 209 5.17 5.47 0.82
CA ASP A 209 3.77 5.88 0.86
C ASP A 209 3.21 5.87 2.29
N THR A 210 3.52 4.85 3.08
CA THR A 210 3.05 4.73 4.47
C THR A 210 3.55 5.89 5.34
N VAL A 211 4.83 6.26 5.23
CA VAL A 211 5.42 7.39 5.96
C VAL A 211 4.79 8.70 5.54
N VAL A 212 4.63 8.92 4.22
CA VAL A 212 4.00 10.13 3.66
C VAL A 212 2.59 10.32 4.21
N TRP A 213 1.79 9.25 4.24
CA TRP A 213 0.41 9.31 4.70
C TRP A 213 0.33 9.61 6.19
N MET A 214 1.15 8.92 7.00
CA MET A 214 1.20 9.17 8.44
C MET A 214 1.71 10.58 8.76
N ALA A 215 2.73 11.07 8.05
CA ALA A 215 3.26 12.42 8.22
C ALA A 215 2.25 13.50 7.83
N ALA A 216 1.56 13.34 6.69
CA ALA A 216 0.51 14.25 6.26
C ALA A 216 -0.64 14.31 7.28
N VAL A 217 -1.06 13.16 7.83
CA VAL A 217 -2.08 13.13 8.89
C VAL A 217 -1.56 13.74 10.19
N LEU A 218 -0.33 13.46 10.60
CA LEU A 218 0.27 14.10 11.79
C LEU A 218 0.26 15.64 11.66
N LEU A 219 0.69 16.17 10.52
CA LEU A 219 0.69 17.61 10.24
C LEU A 219 -0.73 18.19 10.24
N LEU A 220 -1.70 17.46 9.67
CA LEU A 220 -3.10 17.83 9.71
C LEU A 220 -3.66 17.85 11.15
N LEU A 221 -3.37 16.84 11.96
CA LEU A 221 -3.77 16.80 13.37
C LEU A 221 -3.17 17.99 14.14
N ARG A 222 -1.88 18.28 13.92
CA ARG A 222 -1.22 19.45 14.51
C ARG A 222 -1.89 20.76 14.07
N MET A 223 -2.29 20.89 12.80
CA MET A 223 -3.04 22.05 12.30
C MET A 223 -4.43 22.15 12.92
N LEU A 224 -5.12 21.03 13.14
CA LEU A 224 -6.42 21.00 13.82
C LEU A 224 -6.30 21.42 15.29
N ASN A 225 -5.17 21.11 15.95
CA ASN A 225 -4.92 21.45 17.35
C ASN A 225 -4.48 22.89 17.56
N THR A 226 -3.60 23.39 16.68
CA THR A 226 -2.97 24.70 16.83
C THR A 226 -3.68 25.82 16.04
N GLY A 227 -4.48 25.46 15.04
CA GLY A 227 -5.02 26.41 14.07
C GLY A 227 -3.96 27.00 13.11
N GLU A 228 -2.71 26.52 13.15
CA GLU A 228 -1.61 27.06 12.36
C GLU A 228 -1.73 26.69 10.87
N ARG A 229 -2.28 27.61 10.07
CA ARG A 229 -2.58 27.40 8.66
C ARG A 229 -1.32 27.25 7.78
N ARG A 230 -0.15 27.70 8.25
CA ARG A 230 1.13 27.55 7.52
C ARG A 230 1.52 26.09 7.32
N LEU A 231 0.98 25.17 8.15
CA LEU A 231 1.19 23.73 8.02
C LEU A 231 0.68 23.15 6.69
N TRP A 232 -0.13 23.88 5.92
CA TRP A 232 -0.42 23.50 4.53
C TRP A 232 0.83 23.39 3.66
N LEU A 233 1.88 24.21 3.91
CA LEU A 233 3.14 24.12 3.17
C LEU A 233 3.84 22.76 3.36
N PRO A 234 4.19 22.31 4.59
CA PRO A 234 4.78 21.00 4.78
C PRO A 234 3.82 19.86 4.42
N ILE A 235 2.50 20.01 4.57
CA ILE A 235 1.53 19.01 4.07
C ILE A 235 1.70 18.85 2.56
N GLY A 236 1.68 19.97 1.82
CA GLY A 236 1.90 19.98 0.38
C GLY A 236 3.23 19.36 -0.02
N ALA A 237 4.31 19.73 0.68
CA ALA A 237 5.64 19.20 0.42
C ALA A 237 5.72 17.68 0.63
N VAL A 238 5.16 17.16 1.73
CA VAL A 238 5.11 15.72 2.02
C VAL A 238 4.30 14.97 0.95
N LEU A 239 3.17 15.51 0.53
CA LEU A 239 2.37 14.92 -0.55
C LEU A 239 3.12 14.95 -1.90
N GLY A 240 3.85 16.03 -2.18
CA GLY A 240 4.69 16.17 -3.39
C GLY A 240 5.84 15.16 -3.43
N ILE A 241 6.50 14.90 -2.30
CA ILE A 241 7.52 13.84 -2.17
C ILE A 241 6.87 12.47 -2.38
N GLY A 242 5.71 12.22 -1.78
CA GLY A 242 5.01 10.96 -1.97
C GLY A 242 4.61 10.69 -3.40
N MET A 243 4.19 11.73 -4.13
CA MET A 243 3.94 11.64 -5.57
C MET A 243 5.16 11.21 -6.38
N LEU A 244 6.37 11.57 -5.95
CA LEU A 244 7.61 11.10 -6.56
C LEU A 244 7.94 9.64 -6.25
N ALA A 245 7.25 8.99 -5.30
CA ALA A 245 7.33 7.54 -5.08
C ALA A 245 6.15 6.78 -5.69
N LYS A 246 4.95 7.35 -5.66
CA LYS A 246 3.72 6.67 -6.05
C LYS A 246 2.62 7.65 -6.47
N SER A 247 2.01 7.41 -7.62
CA SER A 247 1.01 8.31 -8.22
C SER A 247 -0.37 8.28 -7.54
N LEU A 248 -0.52 7.54 -6.44
CA LEU A 248 -1.78 7.37 -5.69
C LEU A 248 -1.91 8.28 -4.47
N VAL A 249 -0.91 9.08 -4.13
CA VAL A 249 -0.99 10.09 -3.07
C VAL A 249 -2.14 11.11 -3.22
N PRO A 250 -2.62 11.48 -4.44
CA PRO A 250 -3.78 12.36 -4.57
C PRO A 250 -5.05 11.77 -3.96
N LEU A 251 -5.14 10.44 -3.85
CA LEU A 251 -6.26 9.77 -3.18
C LEU A 251 -6.32 10.11 -1.70
N LEU A 252 -5.17 10.14 -1.01
CA LEU A 252 -5.09 10.64 0.36
C LEU A 252 -5.53 12.10 0.43
N ALA A 253 -4.97 12.96 -0.42
CA ALA A 253 -5.28 14.39 -0.42
C ALA A 253 -6.79 14.64 -0.58
N LEU A 254 -7.43 13.92 -1.51
CA LEU A 254 -8.86 13.95 -1.73
C LEU A 254 -9.64 13.44 -0.51
N GLY A 255 -9.22 12.32 0.09
CA GLY A 255 -9.82 11.78 1.30
C GLY A 255 -9.76 12.76 2.47
N LEU A 256 -8.60 13.36 2.72
CA LEU A 256 -8.42 14.37 3.78
C LEU A 256 -9.25 15.63 3.51
N LEU A 257 -9.34 16.07 2.25
CA LEU A 257 -10.19 17.20 1.86
C LEU A 257 -11.68 16.90 2.11
N ILE A 258 -12.18 15.72 1.71
CA ILE A 258 -13.55 15.28 1.97
C ILE A 258 -13.82 15.23 3.49
N GLY A 259 -12.88 14.66 4.25
CA GLY A 259 -12.92 14.62 5.71
C GLY A 259 -13.01 16.03 6.32
N LEU A 260 -12.17 16.96 5.87
CA LEU A 260 -12.14 18.36 6.31
C LEU A 260 -13.44 19.10 5.96
N LEU A 261 -13.97 18.92 4.77
CA LEU A 261 -15.23 19.55 4.34
C LEU A 261 -16.44 19.08 5.16
N ARG A 262 -16.42 17.81 5.58
CA ARG A 262 -17.51 17.17 6.32
C ARG A 262 -17.42 17.39 7.84
N TYR A 263 -16.24 17.23 8.43
CA TYR A 263 -16.04 17.19 9.87
C TYR A 263 -15.11 18.28 10.41
N GLY A 264 -14.28 18.86 9.55
CA GLY A 264 -13.27 19.84 9.92
C GLY A 264 -13.80 21.29 9.97
N PRO A 265 -13.05 22.18 10.62
CA PRO A 265 -13.34 23.61 10.57
C PRO A 265 -13.02 24.16 9.17
N ARG A 266 -14.05 24.57 8.43
CA ARG A 266 -13.92 25.10 7.06
C ARG A 266 -13.06 26.37 6.96
N SER A 267 -12.84 27.06 8.07
CA SER A 267 -11.90 28.19 8.15
C SER A 267 -10.46 27.79 7.81
N LEU A 268 -10.07 26.53 8.01
CA LEU A 268 -8.76 26.03 7.61
C LEU A 268 -8.60 25.89 6.09
N LEU A 269 -9.71 25.82 5.34
CA LEU A 269 -9.71 25.79 3.87
C LEU A 269 -9.77 27.21 3.27
N ARG A 270 -10.27 28.19 4.03
CA ARG A 270 -10.39 29.59 3.62
C ARG A 270 -9.09 30.35 3.89
N THR A 271 -8.01 29.95 3.24
CA THR A 271 -6.69 30.56 3.42
C THR A 271 -5.81 30.40 2.19
N GLY A 272 -5.01 31.43 1.87
CA GLY A 272 -4.01 31.36 0.80
C GLY A 272 -2.93 30.29 1.05
N TRP A 273 -2.71 29.88 2.30
CA TRP A 273 -1.75 28.83 2.63
C TRP A 273 -2.14 27.46 2.05
N LEU A 274 -3.43 27.18 1.83
CA LEU A 274 -3.86 25.96 1.15
C LEU A 274 -3.34 25.94 -0.30
N LEU A 275 -3.44 27.07 -1.00
CA LEU A 275 -2.87 27.24 -2.34
C LEU A 275 -1.34 27.18 -2.30
N GLY A 276 -0.72 27.77 -1.27
CA GLY A 276 0.72 27.64 -1.04
C GLY A 276 1.17 26.19 -0.87
N GLY A 277 0.39 25.39 -0.13
CA GLY A 277 0.63 23.95 0.02
C GLY A 277 0.47 23.19 -1.30
N ALA A 278 -0.62 23.46 -2.03
CA ALA A 278 -0.82 22.87 -3.35
C ALA A 278 0.32 23.23 -4.32
N ALA A 279 0.77 24.48 -4.31
CA ALA A 279 1.92 24.94 -5.08
C ALA A 279 3.22 24.26 -4.65
N ALA A 280 3.49 24.14 -3.35
CA ALA A 280 4.68 23.43 -2.85
C ALA A 280 4.71 21.96 -3.29
N GLY A 281 3.58 21.25 -3.17
CA GLY A 281 3.46 19.88 -3.66
C GLY A 281 3.66 19.78 -5.17
N LEU A 282 3.00 20.66 -5.92
CA LEU A 282 3.13 20.71 -7.38
C LEU A 282 4.57 20.98 -7.81
N LEU A 283 5.27 21.93 -7.20
CA LEU A 283 6.66 22.27 -7.52
C LEU A 283 7.60 21.08 -7.32
N ILE A 284 7.41 20.29 -6.26
CA ILE A 284 8.21 19.10 -6.00
C ILE A 284 7.92 18.00 -7.02
N THR A 285 6.65 17.78 -7.37
CA THR A 285 6.27 16.73 -8.34
C THR A 285 6.46 17.16 -9.79
N LEU A 286 6.66 18.46 -10.06
CA LEU A 286 6.67 19.05 -11.39
C LEU A 286 7.63 18.34 -12.37
N PRO A 287 8.87 17.99 -12.01
CA PRO A 287 9.78 17.32 -12.94
C PRO A 287 9.21 15.98 -13.46
N ASN A 288 8.59 15.19 -12.58
CA ASN A 288 7.94 13.94 -12.96
C ASN A 288 6.71 14.17 -13.84
N LEU A 289 5.89 15.20 -13.56
CA LEU A 289 4.72 15.51 -14.38
C LEU A 289 5.11 15.99 -15.79
N VAL A 290 6.15 16.81 -15.89
CA VAL A 290 6.71 17.24 -17.19
C VAL A 290 7.23 16.03 -17.95
N TRP A 291 7.97 15.14 -17.29
CA TRP A 291 8.45 13.90 -17.89
C TRP A 291 7.30 13.03 -18.40
N GLN A 292 6.25 12.84 -17.61
CA GLN A 292 5.05 12.10 -18.03
C GLN A 292 4.42 12.74 -19.27
N ALA A 293 4.27 14.07 -19.29
CA ALA A 293 3.66 14.77 -20.42
C ALA A 293 4.48 14.64 -21.72
N VAL A 294 5.81 14.78 -21.63
CA VAL A 294 6.73 14.64 -22.78
C VAL A 294 6.78 13.20 -23.31
N ASN A 295 6.57 12.21 -22.45
CA ASN A 295 6.58 10.79 -22.81
C ASN A 295 5.19 10.19 -23.08
N GLY A 296 4.15 11.03 -23.24
CA GLY A 296 2.81 10.58 -23.62
C GLY A 296 2.01 9.89 -22.51
N TRP A 297 2.21 10.29 -21.25
CA TRP A 297 1.53 9.78 -20.06
C TRP A 297 1.61 8.25 -19.88
N PRO A 298 2.82 7.68 -19.87
CA PRO A 298 2.99 6.23 -19.90
C PRO A 298 2.39 5.51 -18.68
N GLN A 299 2.32 6.17 -17.51
CA GLN A 299 1.65 5.59 -16.34
C GLN A 299 0.14 5.49 -16.47
N ILE A 300 -0.51 6.35 -17.26
CA ILE A 300 -1.94 6.22 -17.58
C ILE A 300 -2.14 4.99 -18.48
N THR A 301 -1.25 4.80 -19.46
CA THR A 301 -1.25 3.61 -20.33
C THR A 301 -1.04 2.34 -19.52
N MET A 302 -0.10 2.34 -18.58
CA MET A 302 0.11 1.23 -17.65
C MET A 302 -1.12 0.95 -16.79
N ALA A 303 -1.75 1.99 -16.22
CA ALA A 303 -2.94 1.82 -15.40
C ALA A 303 -4.12 1.19 -16.18
N ARG A 304 -4.25 1.50 -17.48
CA ARG A 304 -5.24 0.85 -18.37
C ARG A 304 -4.90 -0.63 -18.59
N ALA A 305 -3.65 -0.94 -18.94
CA ALA A 305 -3.19 -2.32 -19.13
C ALA A 305 -3.47 -3.20 -17.89
N LEU A 306 -3.19 -2.67 -16.69
CA LEU A 306 -3.48 -3.37 -15.42
C LEU A 306 -4.97 -3.57 -15.14
N SER A 307 -5.84 -2.65 -15.60
CA SER A 307 -7.28 -2.78 -15.45
C SER A 307 -7.88 -3.81 -16.40
N GLU A 308 -7.29 -3.97 -17.60
CA GLU A 308 -7.75 -4.89 -18.64
C GLU A 308 -7.29 -6.33 -18.38
N SER A 309 -6.11 -6.53 -17.79
CA SER A 309 -5.57 -7.85 -17.44
C SER A 309 -6.23 -8.51 -16.22
N GLY A 310 -7.25 -7.89 -15.62
CA GLY A 310 -7.97 -8.44 -14.47
C GLY A 310 -7.19 -8.38 -13.14
N GLY A 311 -6.07 -7.67 -13.08
CA GLY A 311 -5.18 -7.56 -11.90
C GLY A 311 -5.73 -6.77 -10.71
N MET A 312 -7.04 -6.52 -10.67
CA MET A 312 -7.71 -5.86 -9.57
C MET A 312 -8.45 -6.89 -8.71
N PRO A 313 -8.09 -7.04 -7.42
CA PRO A 313 -8.79 -7.92 -6.49
C PRO A 313 -10.30 -7.66 -6.55
N GLY A 314 -11.08 -8.72 -6.35
CA GLY A 314 -12.53 -8.59 -6.27
C GLY A 314 -12.90 -7.53 -5.24
N ARG A 315 -13.85 -6.65 -5.56
CA ARG A 315 -14.34 -5.55 -4.67
C ARG A 315 -14.70 -6.03 -3.25
N VAL A 316 -14.99 -7.32 -3.11
CA VAL A 316 -15.39 -8.00 -1.86
C VAL A 316 -14.19 -8.32 -0.94
N GLU A 317 -12.99 -8.51 -1.49
CA GLU A 317 -11.79 -8.90 -0.72
C GLU A 317 -11.14 -7.72 0.02
N LEU A 318 -11.54 -6.49 -0.34
CA LEU A 318 -10.86 -5.28 0.10
C LEU A 318 -10.92 -5.05 1.62
N ILE A 319 -12.05 -5.40 2.26
CA ILE A 319 -12.24 -5.24 3.71
C ILE A 319 -11.51 -6.35 4.49
N PRO A 320 -11.69 -7.66 4.18
CA PRO A 320 -10.91 -8.73 4.81
C PRO A 320 -9.40 -8.53 4.67
N ALA A 321 -8.93 -8.03 3.52
CA ALA A 321 -7.51 -7.76 3.31
C ALA A 321 -6.93 -6.71 4.27
N GLN A 322 -7.73 -5.77 4.80
CA GLN A 322 -7.25 -4.82 5.82
C GLN A 322 -6.83 -5.55 7.11
N LEU A 323 -7.48 -6.67 7.45
CA LEU A 323 -7.13 -7.47 8.62
C LEU A 323 -5.75 -8.12 8.43
N LEU A 324 -5.46 -8.61 7.24
CA LEU A 324 -4.17 -9.22 6.91
C LEU A 324 -3.04 -8.18 6.87
N LEU A 325 -3.32 -6.98 6.33
CA LEU A 325 -2.33 -5.89 6.24
C LEU A 325 -1.89 -5.36 7.62
N LEU A 326 -2.74 -5.38 8.65
CA LEU A 326 -2.30 -5.10 10.02
C LEU A 326 -1.80 -6.35 10.74
N GLY A 327 -2.43 -7.48 10.47
CA GLY A 327 -2.37 -8.68 11.28
C GLY A 327 -3.67 -8.84 12.09
N PRO A 328 -4.23 -10.06 12.16
CA PRO A 328 -5.57 -10.30 12.66
C PRO A 328 -5.76 -9.90 14.12
N PHE A 329 -4.69 -9.95 14.94
CA PHE A 329 -4.76 -9.64 16.36
C PHE A 329 -4.72 -8.13 16.67
N LEU A 330 -4.36 -7.29 15.69
CA LEU A 330 -4.47 -5.83 15.80
C LEU A 330 -5.82 -5.28 15.32
N ALA A 331 -6.64 -6.10 14.66
CA ALA A 331 -7.94 -5.69 14.17
C ALA A 331 -8.87 -5.09 15.24
N PRO A 332 -8.93 -5.61 16.49
CA PRO A 332 -9.75 -4.98 17.53
C PRO A 332 -9.30 -3.54 17.85
N LEU A 333 -8.00 -3.26 17.82
CA LEU A 333 -7.47 -1.91 18.03
C LEU A 333 -7.86 -1.00 16.86
N TRP A 334 -7.68 -1.47 15.63
CA TRP A 334 -8.11 -0.72 14.45
C TRP A 334 -9.61 -0.36 14.48
N VAL A 335 -10.47 -1.33 14.76
CA VAL A 335 -11.93 -1.11 14.88
C VAL A 335 -12.22 -0.14 16.03
N ALA A 336 -11.57 -0.33 17.19
CA ALA A 336 -11.72 0.60 18.32
C ALA A 336 -11.31 2.02 17.95
N GLY A 337 -10.26 2.21 17.15
CA GLY A 337 -9.81 3.51 16.66
C GLY A 337 -10.83 4.19 15.76
N LEU A 338 -11.38 3.46 14.78
CA LEU A 338 -12.44 3.96 13.91
C LEU A 338 -13.70 4.34 14.71
N VAL A 339 -14.14 3.47 15.61
CA VAL A 339 -15.32 3.72 16.46
C VAL A 339 -15.08 4.90 17.40
N ALA A 340 -13.91 4.99 18.02
CA ALA A 340 -13.57 6.07 18.93
C ALA A 340 -13.50 7.41 18.19
N LEU A 341 -12.92 7.48 16.99
CA LEU A 341 -12.95 8.70 16.16
C LEU A 341 -14.38 9.15 15.87
N LEU A 342 -15.27 8.23 15.49
CA LEU A 342 -16.65 8.56 15.16
C LEU A 342 -17.49 8.93 16.40
N ARG A 343 -17.25 8.32 17.56
CA ARG A 343 -18.13 8.45 18.73
C ARG A 343 -17.59 9.34 19.85
N HIS A 344 -16.28 9.47 20.02
CA HIS A 344 -15.70 10.17 21.17
C HIS A 344 -15.96 11.69 21.10
N PRO A 345 -16.63 12.30 22.09
CA PRO A 345 -16.99 13.72 22.05
C PRO A 345 -15.80 14.66 21.94
N GLY A 346 -14.66 14.31 22.55
CA GLY A 346 -13.42 15.10 22.49
C GLY A 346 -12.65 14.98 21.17
N TRP A 347 -13.04 14.10 20.25
CA TRP A 347 -12.36 13.87 18.97
C TRP A 347 -13.21 14.30 17.76
N ARG A 348 -14.17 15.22 17.98
CA ARG A 348 -15.07 15.70 16.92
C ARG A 348 -14.32 16.23 15.70
N THR A 349 -13.23 16.97 15.90
CA THR A 349 -12.38 17.50 14.81
C THR A 349 -11.52 16.41 14.16
N TYR A 350 -11.10 15.38 14.91
CA TYR A 350 -10.31 14.27 14.37
C TYR A 350 -11.13 13.28 13.52
N ARG A 351 -12.46 13.39 13.52
CA ARG A 351 -13.35 12.65 12.60
C ARG A 351 -12.98 12.85 11.13
N VAL A 352 -12.25 13.91 10.80
CA VAL A 352 -11.62 14.12 9.49
C VAL A 352 -10.85 12.88 9.02
N VAL A 353 -10.09 12.23 9.91
CA VAL A 353 -9.30 11.02 9.60
C VAL A 353 -10.21 9.83 9.28
N ALA A 354 -11.26 9.61 10.09
CA ALA A 354 -12.24 8.56 9.81
C ALA A 354 -13.01 8.82 8.51
N GLY A 355 -13.37 10.08 8.24
CA GLY A 355 -13.99 10.51 6.99
C GLY A 355 -13.09 10.25 5.79
N ALA A 356 -11.79 10.56 5.91
CA ALA A 356 -10.81 10.29 4.86
C ALA A 356 -10.68 8.79 4.59
N TYR A 357 -10.55 7.96 5.63
CA TYR A 357 -10.50 6.50 5.49
C TYR A 357 -11.74 5.96 4.78
N LEU A 358 -12.95 6.36 5.22
CA LEU A 358 -14.20 5.87 4.63
C LEU A 358 -14.38 6.36 3.18
N ALA A 359 -13.97 7.59 2.88
CA ALA A 359 -14.02 8.13 1.52
C ALA A 359 -13.06 7.38 0.59
N VAL A 360 -11.80 7.19 1.00
CA VAL A 360 -10.82 6.45 0.21
C VAL A 360 -11.23 4.99 0.05
N LEU A 361 -11.72 4.36 1.13
CA LEU A 361 -12.25 3.00 1.10
C LEU A 361 -13.37 2.86 0.07
N LEU A 362 -14.34 3.79 0.08
CA LEU A 362 -15.43 3.80 -0.89
C LEU A 362 -14.91 4.00 -2.32
N ILE A 363 -13.98 4.93 -2.55
CA ILE A 363 -13.38 5.15 -3.87
C ILE A 363 -12.70 3.88 -4.38
N LEU A 364 -11.94 3.20 -3.54
CA LEU A 364 -11.26 1.96 -3.92
C LEU A 364 -12.25 0.82 -4.20
N ILE A 365 -13.33 0.70 -3.41
CA ILE A 365 -14.40 -0.27 -3.71
C ILE A 365 -15.04 0.04 -5.07
N LEU A 366 -15.25 1.32 -5.39
CA LEU A 366 -15.86 1.76 -6.65
C LEU A 366 -14.92 1.57 -7.86
N LEU A 367 -13.62 1.72 -7.66
CA LEU A 367 -12.59 1.59 -8.68
C LEU A 367 -11.92 0.21 -8.70
N ALA A 368 -12.38 -0.75 -7.89
CA ALA A 368 -11.73 -2.04 -7.67
C ALA A 368 -10.23 -1.93 -7.31
N GLY A 369 -9.86 -0.87 -6.60
CA GLY A 369 -8.47 -0.59 -6.24
C GLY A 369 -7.89 -1.60 -5.25
N GLN A 370 -6.56 -1.69 -5.19
CA GLN A 370 -5.89 -2.69 -4.36
C GLN A 370 -5.99 -2.37 -2.86
N PRO A 371 -6.20 -3.37 -1.98
CA PRO A 371 -6.40 -3.14 -0.55
C PRO A 371 -5.26 -2.42 0.15
N ARG A 372 -4.02 -2.63 -0.32
CA ARG A 372 -2.79 -1.99 0.16
C ARG A 372 -2.76 -0.48 0.01
N TYR A 373 -3.66 0.11 -0.78
CA TYR A 373 -3.72 1.56 -0.95
C TYR A 373 -4.29 2.29 0.28
N LEU A 374 -4.83 1.58 1.27
CA LEU A 374 -5.31 2.17 2.53
C LEU A 374 -4.29 2.11 3.68
N THR A 375 -3.17 1.42 3.50
CA THR A 375 -2.27 1.04 4.60
C THR A 375 -1.83 2.23 5.46
N GLY A 376 -1.53 3.39 4.86
CA GLY A 376 -1.19 4.59 5.62
C GLY A 376 -2.30 5.06 6.57
N LEU A 377 -3.55 5.14 6.11
CA LEU A 377 -4.69 5.52 6.96
C LEU A 377 -5.03 4.42 7.97
N LEU A 378 -4.84 3.16 7.58
CA LEU A 378 -5.04 1.99 8.44
C LEU A 378 -4.10 2.05 9.67
N GLN A 379 -2.84 2.40 9.48
CA GLN A 379 -1.87 2.65 10.56
C GLN A 379 -2.31 3.80 11.47
N VAL A 380 -2.80 4.91 10.91
CA VAL A 380 -3.31 6.02 11.73
C VAL A 380 -4.51 5.59 12.58
N LEU A 381 -5.46 4.85 12.00
CA LEU A 381 -6.61 4.34 12.76
C LEU A 381 -6.20 3.38 13.88
N LEU A 382 -5.20 2.52 13.62
CA LEU A 382 -4.59 1.67 14.65
C LEU A 382 -4.05 2.51 15.82
N VAL A 383 -3.38 3.63 15.55
CA VAL A 383 -2.86 4.55 16.58
C VAL A 383 -3.99 5.12 17.45
N PHE A 384 -5.09 5.60 16.85
CA PHE A 384 -6.26 6.06 17.62
C PHE A 384 -6.86 4.93 18.46
N GLY A 385 -6.85 3.71 17.93
CA GLY A 385 -7.21 2.49 18.64
C GLY A 385 -6.37 2.26 19.90
N CYS A 386 -5.07 2.42 19.79
CA CYS A 386 -4.13 2.30 20.91
C CYS A 386 -4.43 3.34 22.00
N VAL A 387 -4.67 4.60 21.62
CA VAL A 387 -5.02 5.66 22.58
C VAL A 387 -6.33 5.35 23.31
N ALA A 388 -7.34 4.81 22.61
CA ALA A 388 -8.60 4.39 23.23
C ALA A 388 -8.41 3.15 24.13
N ALA A 389 -7.62 2.17 23.69
CA ALA A 389 -7.40 0.92 24.40
C ALA A 389 -6.69 1.10 25.75
N VAL A 390 -5.72 2.01 25.85
CA VAL A 390 -5.03 2.29 27.12
C VAL A 390 -6.00 2.79 28.20
N ARG A 391 -7.01 3.58 27.81
CA ARG A 391 -8.04 4.06 28.76
C ARG A 391 -8.94 2.92 29.26
N TRP A 392 -9.19 1.93 28.40
CA TRP A 392 -9.97 0.74 28.75
C TRP A 392 -9.17 -0.27 29.58
N ALA A 393 -7.85 -0.38 29.33
CA ALA A 393 -6.91 -1.30 29.98
C ALA A 393 -6.50 -0.81 31.40
N GLY A 394 -7.47 -0.42 32.21
CA GLY A 394 -7.25 0.05 33.59
C GLY A 394 -6.77 -1.04 34.53
N SER A 395 -7.18 -2.29 34.33
CA SER A 395 -6.86 -3.44 35.20
C SER A 395 -5.72 -4.31 34.63
N HIS A 396 -5.00 -5.01 35.51
CA HIS A 396 -3.92 -5.95 35.14
C HIS A 396 -4.34 -6.98 34.07
N PRO A 397 -5.46 -7.73 34.20
CA PRO A 397 -5.83 -8.73 33.20
C PRO A 397 -6.07 -8.14 31.81
N ARG A 398 -6.61 -6.91 31.71
CA ARG A 398 -6.83 -6.24 30.43
C ARG A 398 -5.52 -5.81 29.77
N ARG A 399 -4.54 -5.36 30.57
CA ARG A 399 -3.19 -5.04 30.07
C ARG A 399 -2.46 -6.30 29.61
N ALA A 400 -2.56 -7.39 30.37
CA ALA A 400 -2.01 -8.68 29.99
C ALA A 400 -2.61 -9.18 28.68
N ALA A 401 -3.94 -9.15 28.53
CA ALA A 401 -4.62 -9.54 27.28
C ALA A 401 -4.15 -8.72 26.08
N LEU A 402 -4.01 -7.39 26.24
CA LEU A 402 -3.50 -6.52 25.18
C LEU A 402 -2.04 -6.85 24.81
N GLY A 403 -1.20 -7.12 25.81
CA GLY A 403 0.18 -7.58 25.60
C GLY A 403 0.23 -8.91 24.85
N SER A 404 -0.60 -9.88 25.23
CA SER A 404 -0.70 -11.17 24.55
C SER A 404 -1.15 -11.03 23.09
N LEU A 405 -2.10 -10.14 22.80
CA LEU A 405 -2.53 -9.87 21.43
C LEU A 405 -1.41 -9.25 20.58
N LEU A 406 -0.62 -8.32 21.15
CA LEU A 406 0.55 -7.75 20.48
C LEU A 406 1.59 -8.83 20.16
N VAL A 407 1.92 -9.69 21.13
CA VAL A 407 2.89 -10.76 20.95
C VAL A 407 2.39 -11.77 19.92
N ALA A 408 1.13 -12.18 20.01
CA ALA A 408 0.52 -13.07 19.01
C ALA A 408 0.56 -12.45 17.60
N ASN A 409 0.28 -11.15 17.47
CA ASN A 409 0.41 -10.47 16.19
C ASN A 409 1.85 -10.44 15.71
N ALA A 410 2.81 -10.11 16.58
CA ALA A 410 4.22 -10.04 16.23
C ALA A 410 4.72 -11.38 15.68
N LEU A 411 4.35 -12.49 16.32
CA LEU A 411 4.72 -13.83 15.87
C LEU A 411 4.13 -14.16 14.49
N VAL A 412 2.83 -13.93 14.31
CA VAL A 412 2.17 -14.21 13.02
C VAL A 412 2.69 -13.30 11.91
N ALA A 413 2.79 -12.00 12.18
CA ALA A 413 3.27 -11.01 11.23
C ALA A 413 4.74 -11.27 10.85
N ALA A 414 5.59 -11.68 11.79
CA ALA A 414 6.98 -12.03 11.50
C ALA A 414 7.11 -13.25 10.60
N VAL A 415 6.27 -14.29 10.80
CA VAL A 415 6.27 -15.49 9.92
C VAL A 415 5.82 -15.14 8.50
N ILE A 416 4.80 -14.29 8.36
CA ILE A 416 4.24 -13.91 7.05
C ILE A 416 5.16 -12.92 6.32
N ALA A 417 5.68 -11.91 7.01
CA ALA A 417 6.36 -10.79 6.38
C ALA A 417 7.89 -10.94 6.29
N LEU A 418 8.50 -11.72 7.20
CA LEU A 418 9.97 -11.83 7.28
C LEU A 418 10.43 -13.23 6.86
N PRO A 419 11.64 -13.35 6.26
CA PRO A 419 12.19 -14.60 5.76
C PRO A 419 12.77 -15.45 6.91
N LEU A 420 11.91 -15.85 7.84
CA LEU A 420 12.30 -16.65 9.01
C LEU A 420 12.25 -18.15 8.76
N ALA A 421 11.42 -18.59 7.81
CA ALA A 421 11.33 -19.98 7.42
C ALA A 421 12.50 -20.39 6.49
N PRO A 422 12.96 -21.65 6.48
CA PRO A 422 13.84 -22.14 5.43
C PRO A 422 13.16 -22.07 4.06
N ALA A 423 13.89 -21.68 3.01
CA ALA A 423 13.38 -21.60 1.64
C ALA A 423 12.73 -22.92 1.16
N ALA A 424 13.21 -24.05 1.69
CA ALA A 424 12.67 -25.38 1.43
C ALA A 424 11.19 -25.56 1.81
N TRP A 425 10.67 -24.77 2.76
CA TRP A 425 9.28 -24.87 3.25
C TRP A 425 8.27 -24.28 2.25
N HIS A 426 8.72 -23.38 1.38
CA HIS A 426 7.87 -22.76 0.35
C HIS A 426 7.67 -23.64 -0.89
N ARG A 427 8.04 -24.92 -0.82
CA ARG A 427 7.79 -25.90 -1.90
C ARG A 427 6.36 -26.41 -1.93
N ASP A 428 5.59 -26.23 -0.85
CA ASP A 428 4.22 -26.72 -0.73
C ASP A 428 3.21 -25.75 -1.36
N GLU A 429 2.28 -26.26 -2.17
CA GLU A 429 1.17 -25.49 -2.77
C GLU A 429 0.26 -24.87 -1.71
N ALA A 430 0.18 -25.48 -0.51
CA ALA A 430 -0.63 -24.97 0.58
C ALA A 430 -0.23 -23.56 1.07
N LEU A 431 0.98 -23.09 0.74
CA LEU A 431 1.52 -21.80 1.18
C LEU A 431 1.62 -20.74 0.07
N GLU A 432 1.12 -21.05 -1.12
CA GLU A 432 1.23 -20.22 -2.34
C GLU A 432 0.80 -18.76 -2.09
N GLY A 433 -0.41 -18.52 -1.57
CA GLY A 433 -0.90 -17.15 -1.33
C GLY A 433 -0.33 -16.45 -0.08
N LEU A 434 0.34 -17.16 0.82
CA LEU A 434 0.92 -16.56 2.04
C LEU A 434 2.38 -16.16 1.87
N SER A 435 3.03 -16.66 0.81
CA SER A 435 4.48 -16.53 0.64
C SER A 435 4.92 -15.93 -0.69
N ASP A 436 4.03 -15.41 -1.53
CA ASP A 436 4.38 -14.82 -2.83
C ASP A 436 5.50 -13.76 -2.75
N VAL A 437 5.49 -12.91 -1.72
CA VAL A 437 6.54 -11.89 -1.51
C VAL A 437 7.87 -12.53 -1.10
N GLN A 438 7.83 -13.68 -0.42
CA GLN A 438 9.02 -14.42 0.01
C GLN A 438 9.59 -15.28 -1.13
N THR A 439 8.74 -15.96 -1.91
CA THR A 439 9.15 -16.85 -3.02
C THR A 439 9.81 -16.07 -4.15
N GLN A 440 9.36 -14.85 -4.41
CA GLN A 440 9.98 -13.92 -5.36
C GLN A 440 11.40 -13.44 -4.99
N GLN A 441 11.90 -13.81 -3.81
CA GLN A 441 13.28 -13.54 -3.38
C GLN A 441 14.24 -14.71 -3.63
N MET A 442 13.72 -15.84 -4.10
CA MET A 442 14.44 -17.11 -4.14
C MET A 442 14.85 -17.50 -5.56
N GLY A 443 15.97 -18.21 -5.68
CA GLY A 443 16.35 -18.89 -6.93
C GLY A 443 17.09 -18.04 -7.96
N TRP A 444 17.20 -16.72 -7.81
CA TRP A 444 17.84 -15.86 -8.83
C TRP A 444 19.31 -16.21 -9.19
N PRO A 445 20.21 -16.56 -8.24
CA PRO A 445 21.55 -17.01 -8.60
C PRO A 445 21.57 -18.39 -9.28
N GLU A 446 20.59 -19.25 -9.00
CA GLU A 446 20.43 -20.52 -9.70
C GLU A 446 19.92 -20.28 -11.12
N TYR A 447 18.91 -19.42 -11.30
CA TYR A 447 18.38 -18.95 -12.58
C TYR A 447 19.50 -18.46 -13.51
N ALA A 448 20.30 -17.49 -13.05
CA ALA A 448 21.38 -16.91 -13.84
C ALA A 448 22.44 -17.96 -14.24
N ARG A 449 22.76 -18.91 -13.34
CA ARG A 449 23.67 -20.02 -13.66
C ARG A 449 23.13 -20.97 -14.72
N GLN A 450 21.81 -21.14 -14.85
CA GLN A 450 21.25 -22.00 -15.91
C GLN A 450 21.37 -21.31 -17.26
N VAL A 451 21.04 -20.02 -17.34
CA VAL A 451 21.22 -19.22 -18.55
C VAL A 451 22.70 -19.18 -18.95
N ALA A 452 23.61 -19.03 -17.99
CA ALA A 452 25.05 -19.10 -18.22
C ALA A 452 25.53 -20.46 -18.76
N ARG A 453 24.95 -21.58 -18.30
CA ARG A 453 25.25 -22.91 -18.88
C ARG A 453 24.81 -23.01 -20.33
N VAL A 454 23.63 -22.49 -20.68
CA VAL A 454 23.15 -22.47 -22.07
C VAL A 454 24.06 -21.59 -22.92
N HIS A 455 24.39 -20.37 -22.48
CA HIS A 455 25.31 -19.47 -23.19
C HIS A 455 26.69 -20.11 -23.40
N ALA A 456 27.25 -20.75 -22.37
CA ALA A 456 28.54 -21.42 -22.45
C ALA A 456 28.56 -22.60 -23.44
N SER A 457 27.40 -23.23 -23.68
CA SER A 457 27.23 -24.36 -24.62
C SER A 457 27.18 -23.94 -26.09
N LEU A 458 27.00 -22.65 -26.38
CA LEU A 458 26.99 -22.13 -27.75
C LEU A 458 28.37 -22.24 -28.42
N PRO A 459 28.43 -22.43 -29.75
CA PRO A 459 29.65 -22.30 -30.52
C PRO A 459 30.37 -20.97 -30.25
N ALA A 460 31.71 -20.97 -30.29
CA ALA A 460 32.50 -19.81 -29.84
C ALA A 460 32.21 -18.50 -30.61
N ALA A 461 31.85 -18.58 -31.89
CA ALA A 461 31.46 -17.42 -32.69
C ALA A 461 30.10 -16.87 -32.23
N GLU A 462 29.09 -17.74 -32.18
CA GLU A 462 27.73 -17.41 -31.71
C GLU A 462 27.71 -16.88 -30.28
N ARG A 463 28.51 -17.47 -29.40
CA ARG A 463 28.62 -17.07 -28.00
C ARG A 463 29.12 -15.63 -27.83
N ARG A 464 30.01 -15.16 -28.73
CA ARG A 464 30.55 -13.78 -28.71
C ARG A 464 29.51 -12.76 -29.14
N ASP A 465 28.67 -13.14 -30.10
CA ASP A 465 27.67 -12.26 -30.71
C ASP A 465 26.28 -12.40 -30.07
N ALA A 466 26.14 -13.26 -29.06
CA ALA A 466 24.88 -13.52 -28.38
C ALA A 466 24.46 -12.36 -27.48
N VAL A 467 23.15 -12.09 -27.44
CA VAL A 467 22.50 -11.26 -26.41
C VAL A 467 21.44 -12.07 -25.68
N ILE A 468 21.00 -11.58 -24.52
CA ILE A 468 19.89 -12.18 -23.80
C ILE A 468 18.67 -11.27 -23.86
N VAL A 469 17.52 -11.81 -24.23
CA VAL A 469 16.23 -11.15 -24.08
C VAL A 469 15.42 -11.94 -23.06
N ALA A 470 15.20 -11.34 -21.89
CA ALA A 470 14.45 -11.94 -20.80
C ALA A 470 12.94 -11.63 -20.93
N GLY A 471 12.11 -12.56 -20.48
CA GLY A 471 10.66 -12.49 -20.61
C GLY A 471 10.05 -11.33 -19.85
N ASN A 472 10.56 -11.05 -18.65
CA ASN A 472 10.07 -9.98 -17.80
C ASN A 472 11.19 -9.25 -17.05
N TYR A 473 10.83 -8.15 -16.37
CA TYR A 473 11.79 -7.31 -15.63
C TYR A 473 12.47 -8.03 -14.46
N ALA A 474 11.84 -9.05 -13.86
CA ALA A 474 12.39 -9.75 -12.70
C ALA A 474 13.55 -10.65 -13.14
N GLU A 475 13.32 -11.40 -14.21
CA GLU A 475 14.33 -12.22 -14.89
C GLU A 475 15.46 -11.38 -15.48
N ALA A 476 15.10 -10.30 -16.18
CA ALA A 476 16.07 -9.37 -16.74
C ALA A 476 16.96 -8.79 -15.65
N GLY A 477 16.35 -8.29 -14.57
CA GLY A 477 17.07 -7.74 -13.42
C GLY A 477 17.94 -8.77 -12.69
N ALA A 478 17.52 -10.04 -12.64
CA ALA A 478 18.33 -11.12 -12.09
C ALA A 478 19.58 -11.37 -12.93
N LEU A 479 19.42 -11.44 -14.26
CA LEU A 479 20.55 -11.63 -15.18
C LEU A 479 21.47 -10.41 -15.20
N ASP A 480 20.95 -9.19 -15.10
CA ASP A 480 21.76 -7.96 -14.97
C ASP A 480 22.50 -7.87 -13.63
N ARG A 481 22.00 -8.52 -12.57
CA ARG A 481 22.70 -8.57 -11.28
C ARG A 481 23.78 -9.65 -11.24
N TYR A 482 23.46 -10.86 -11.67
CA TYR A 482 24.30 -12.05 -11.47
C TYR A 482 25.05 -12.49 -12.73
N GLY A 483 24.60 -12.07 -13.91
CA GLY A 483 25.17 -12.44 -15.20
C GLY A 483 26.60 -11.96 -15.45
N PRO A 484 26.99 -10.72 -15.08
CA PRO A 484 28.34 -10.24 -15.32
C PRO A 484 29.42 -11.11 -14.65
N GLU A 485 29.16 -11.56 -13.42
CA GLU A 485 30.07 -12.48 -12.68
C GLU A 485 30.17 -13.87 -13.34
N LEU A 486 29.18 -14.23 -14.16
CA LEU A 486 29.11 -15.49 -14.91
C LEU A 486 29.57 -15.35 -16.37
N GLY A 487 30.01 -14.16 -16.79
CA GLY A 487 30.44 -13.88 -18.17
C GLY A 487 29.28 -13.81 -19.19
N LEU A 488 28.05 -13.54 -18.73
CA LEU A 488 26.91 -13.35 -19.62
C LEU A 488 27.00 -12.02 -20.39
N PRO A 489 26.48 -11.98 -21.64
CA PRO A 489 26.38 -10.74 -22.42
C PRO A 489 25.27 -9.81 -21.87
N PRO A 490 25.14 -8.59 -22.41
CA PRO A 490 24.07 -7.67 -22.03
C PRO A 490 22.67 -8.29 -22.13
N VAL A 491 21.80 -7.89 -21.21
CA VAL A 491 20.42 -8.36 -21.10
C VAL A 491 19.46 -7.25 -21.49
N TYR A 492 18.37 -7.64 -22.16
CA TYR A 492 17.29 -6.77 -22.58
C TYR A 492 15.95 -7.39 -22.19
N SER A 493 14.90 -6.58 -22.05
CA SER A 493 13.54 -7.10 -21.92
C SER A 493 12.54 -6.13 -22.52
N GLY A 494 11.51 -6.67 -23.17
CA GLY A 494 10.40 -5.88 -23.70
C GLY A 494 9.38 -5.43 -22.64
N HIS A 495 9.57 -5.82 -21.38
CA HIS A 495 8.60 -5.60 -20.32
C HIS A 495 8.76 -4.22 -19.65
N ASN A 496 7.64 -3.49 -19.50
CA ASN A 496 7.55 -2.22 -18.78
C ASN A 496 8.63 -1.22 -19.21
N SER A 497 9.34 -0.59 -18.25
CA SER A 497 10.37 0.39 -18.55
C SER A 497 11.70 -0.25 -18.92
N TYR A 498 11.88 -1.57 -18.70
CA TYR A 498 13.05 -2.31 -19.17
C TYR A 498 13.22 -2.20 -20.69
N HIS A 499 12.09 -2.09 -21.42
CA HIS A 499 12.06 -1.86 -22.87
C HIS A 499 12.82 -0.61 -23.30
N ALA A 500 12.78 0.43 -22.47
CA ALA A 500 13.42 1.71 -22.73
C ALA A 500 14.88 1.76 -22.25
N LEU A 501 15.30 0.82 -21.38
CA LEU A 501 16.67 0.80 -20.85
C LEU A 501 17.72 0.39 -21.91
N GLY A 502 17.29 -0.28 -22.97
CA GLY A 502 18.19 -0.66 -24.06
C GLY A 502 17.49 -1.46 -25.15
N ARG A 503 18.18 -1.59 -26.28
CA ARG A 503 17.79 -2.44 -27.41
C ARG A 503 19.00 -3.28 -27.84
N PRO A 504 18.80 -4.53 -28.26
CA PRO A 504 19.87 -5.30 -28.89
C PRO A 504 20.49 -4.57 -30.10
N PRO A 505 21.83 -4.62 -30.28
CA PRO A 505 22.50 -4.00 -31.42
C PRO A 505 22.07 -4.60 -32.76
N GLU A 506 22.10 -3.78 -33.82
CA GLU A 506 21.92 -4.31 -35.18
C GLU A 506 23.03 -5.31 -35.53
N GLY A 507 22.70 -6.34 -36.31
CA GLY A 507 23.63 -7.42 -36.64
C GLY A 507 23.73 -8.54 -35.61
N THR A 508 23.08 -8.41 -34.44
CA THR A 508 22.97 -9.48 -33.45
C THR A 508 22.17 -10.65 -34.02
N GLY A 509 22.86 -11.76 -34.31
CA GLY A 509 22.29 -12.92 -34.99
C GLY A 509 21.75 -14.02 -34.06
N VAL A 510 22.24 -14.09 -32.82
CA VAL A 510 21.89 -15.14 -31.83
C VAL A 510 21.32 -14.51 -30.58
N VAL A 511 20.17 -15.02 -30.14
CA VAL A 511 19.42 -14.50 -28.99
C VAL A 511 19.06 -15.64 -28.06
N LEU A 512 19.47 -15.52 -26.80
CA LEU A 512 18.93 -16.38 -25.75
C LEU A 512 17.65 -15.73 -25.24
N LEU A 513 16.54 -16.42 -25.44
CA LEU A 513 15.25 -16.05 -24.87
C LEU A 513 15.10 -16.79 -23.55
N ALA A 514 15.32 -16.11 -22.44
CA ALA A 514 15.17 -16.68 -21.11
C ALA A 514 13.79 -16.29 -20.57
N GLY A 515 12.98 -17.28 -20.14
CA GLY A 515 11.71 -16.97 -19.52
C GLY A 515 10.59 -16.59 -20.48
N LEU A 516 10.56 -17.20 -21.68
CA LEU A 516 9.61 -16.83 -22.73
C LEU A 516 8.72 -17.99 -23.18
N SER A 517 8.94 -19.19 -22.65
CA SER A 517 8.14 -20.37 -22.97
C SER A 517 7.03 -20.58 -21.93
N GLY A 518 5.77 -20.59 -22.37
CA GLY A 518 4.65 -21.10 -21.56
C GLY A 518 3.55 -20.09 -21.18
N ILE A 519 3.80 -18.78 -21.26
CA ILE A 519 2.74 -17.77 -21.06
C ILE A 519 1.97 -17.58 -22.38
N PRO A 520 0.63 -17.62 -22.35
CA PRO A 520 -0.19 -17.50 -23.55
C PRO A 520 -0.02 -16.12 -24.22
N ALA A 521 -0.12 -16.13 -25.56
CA ALA A 521 0.22 -14.99 -26.42
C ALA A 521 -0.72 -13.77 -26.25
N ASP A 522 -1.85 -13.96 -25.56
CA ASP A 522 -2.77 -12.88 -25.18
C ASP A 522 -2.21 -12.01 -24.04
N GLN A 523 -1.25 -12.51 -23.26
CA GLN A 523 -0.64 -11.80 -22.13
C GLN A 523 0.72 -11.18 -22.47
N ARG A 524 1.49 -11.80 -23.37
CA ARG A 524 2.79 -11.26 -23.84
C ARG A 524 3.06 -11.60 -25.31
N PRO A 525 3.78 -10.74 -26.08
CA PRO A 525 4.17 -11.04 -27.44
C PRO A 525 5.06 -12.29 -27.51
N ASP A 526 4.71 -13.26 -28.36
CA ASP A 526 5.58 -14.39 -28.66
C ASP A 526 6.72 -13.93 -29.60
N PRO A 527 7.99 -13.99 -29.18
CA PRO A 527 9.12 -13.59 -30.00
C PRO A 527 9.44 -14.59 -31.12
N ARG A 528 9.06 -15.88 -30.99
CA ARG A 528 9.47 -16.97 -31.91
C ARG A 528 9.17 -16.71 -33.39
N PRO A 529 8.00 -16.16 -33.78
CA PRO A 529 7.68 -15.89 -35.18
C PRO A 529 8.64 -14.90 -35.86
N TYR A 530 9.38 -14.11 -35.10
CA TYR A 530 10.29 -13.09 -35.62
C TYR A 530 11.69 -13.61 -35.93
N PHE A 531 12.00 -14.86 -35.61
CA PHE A 531 13.28 -15.50 -35.88
C PHE A 531 13.15 -16.58 -36.96
N ARG A 532 14.27 -16.91 -37.61
CA ARG A 532 14.30 -18.01 -38.59
C ARG A 532 14.22 -19.36 -37.91
N ARG A 533 14.91 -19.50 -36.78
CA ARG A 533 15.00 -20.71 -35.98
C ARG A 533 14.94 -20.34 -34.50
N CYS A 534 14.22 -21.13 -33.71
CA CYS A 534 14.17 -21.03 -32.26
C CYS A 534 14.04 -22.43 -31.68
N GLU A 535 15.02 -22.87 -30.90
CA GLU A 535 15.05 -24.21 -30.32
C GLU A 535 15.15 -24.15 -28.79
N PRO A 536 14.44 -25.03 -28.06
CA PRO A 536 14.62 -25.17 -26.63
C PRO A 536 16.03 -25.68 -26.32
N ALA A 537 16.74 -24.96 -25.45
CA ALA A 537 18.08 -25.31 -24.99
C ALA A 537 18.13 -25.84 -23.55
N GLY A 538 16.99 -25.83 -22.85
CA GLY A 538 16.81 -26.50 -21.57
C GLY A 538 15.82 -25.78 -20.65
N PRO A 539 15.26 -26.49 -19.66
CA PRO A 539 14.29 -25.92 -18.74
C PRO A 539 14.96 -25.11 -17.63
N LEU A 540 14.31 -24.02 -17.22
CA LEU A 540 14.66 -23.23 -16.04
C LEU A 540 13.97 -23.82 -14.81
N THR A 541 14.74 -24.58 -14.03
CA THR A 541 14.22 -25.31 -12.85
C THR A 541 14.82 -24.78 -11.56
N LEU A 542 14.03 -24.15 -10.72
CA LEU A 542 14.50 -23.60 -9.44
C LEU A 542 14.23 -24.58 -8.29
N ARG A 543 15.19 -24.71 -7.35
CA ARG A 543 15.02 -25.58 -6.17
C ARG A 543 13.98 -25.06 -5.19
N ALA A 544 13.84 -23.75 -5.11
CA ALA A 544 12.84 -23.07 -4.32
C ALA A 544 11.70 -22.65 -5.25
N ARG A 545 10.48 -22.62 -4.70
CA ARG A 545 9.34 -22.13 -5.47
C ARG A 545 9.54 -20.65 -5.77
N ASN A 546 9.38 -20.28 -7.02
CA ASN A 546 9.36 -18.89 -7.48
C ASN A 546 8.23 -18.78 -8.52
N PRO A 547 7.35 -17.76 -8.47
CA PRO A 547 6.26 -17.62 -9.44
C PRO A 547 6.69 -17.67 -10.91
N TRP A 548 7.95 -17.32 -11.19
CA TRP A 548 8.56 -17.31 -12.52
C TRP A 548 9.25 -18.63 -12.89
N GLN A 549 8.97 -19.70 -12.14
CA GLN A 549 9.40 -21.05 -12.48
C GLN A 549 8.51 -21.62 -13.61
N HIS A 550 9.04 -22.54 -14.41
CA HIS A 550 8.36 -23.25 -15.53
C HIS A 550 8.59 -22.72 -16.96
N GLU A 551 9.71 -22.06 -17.21
CA GLU A 551 10.03 -21.58 -18.56
C GLU A 551 11.29 -22.25 -19.11
N ASP A 552 11.45 -22.27 -20.43
CA ASP A 552 12.65 -22.78 -21.08
C ASP A 552 13.53 -21.61 -21.51
N VAL A 553 14.84 -21.87 -21.61
CA VAL A 553 15.72 -21.02 -22.41
C VAL A 553 15.60 -21.47 -23.86
N LEU A 554 15.25 -20.56 -24.76
CA LEU A 554 15.31 -20.79 -26.20
C LEU A 554 16.56 -20.15 -26.79
N VAL A 555 17.19 -20.82 -27.74
CA VAL A 555 18.22 -20.24 -28.59
C VAL A 555 17.58 -19.91 -29.93
N CYS A 556 17.51 -18.63 -30.24
CA CYS A 556 16.89 -18.11 -31.46
C CYS A 556 17.93 -17.46 -32.36
N GLU A 557 17.83 -17.74 -33.66
CA GLU A 557 18.78 -17.32 -34.66
C GLU A 557 18.11 -16.59 -35.83
N GLY A 558 18.84 -15.62 -36.37
CA GLY A 558 18.48 -14.89 -37.58
C GLY A 558 17.18 -14.12 -37.43
N PRO A 559 17.20 -12.94 -36.77
CA PRO A 559 16.07 -12.01 -36.80
C PRO A 559 15.59 -11.80 -38.23
N ARG A 560 14.28 -11.90 -38.46
CA ARG A 560 13.67 -11.74 -39.80
C ARG A 560 13.64 -10.29 -40.27
N THR A 561 13.75 -9.35 -39.32
CA THR A 561 13.80 -7.90 -39.55
C THR A 561 14.94 -7.31 -38.72
N THR A 562 15.23 -6.02 -38.90
CA THR A 562 16.15 -5.28 -38.02
C THR A 562 15.64 -5.24 -36.59
N TRP A 563 16.54 -5.03 -35.62
CA TRP A 563 16.13 -4.85 -34.22
C TRP A 563 15.31 -3.58 -34.03
N ALA A 564 15.56 -2.54 -34.83
CA ALA A 564 14.72 -1.35 -34.87
C ALA A 564 13.24 -1.62 -35.17
N GLU A 565 12.96 -2.55 -36.09
CA GLU A 565 11.60 -2.94 -36.45
C GLU A 565 11.00 -4.00 -35.52
N LEU A 566 11.86 -4.87 -34.96
CA LEU A 566 11.44 -5.97 -34.08
C LEU A 566 11.15 -5.48 -32.65
N TRP A 567 12.03 -4.65 -32.07
CA TRP A 567 11.98 -4.28 -30.66
C TRP A 567 10.65 -3.64 -30.21
N PRO A 568 10.01 -2.75 -30.99
CA PRO A 568 8.70 -2.22 -30.63
C PRO A 568 7.61 -3.30 -30.53
N LYS A 569 7.72 -4.40 -31.28
CA LYS A 569 6.75 -5.52 -31.30
C LYS A 569 6.88 -6.44 -30.10
N LEU A 570 8.02 -6.41 -29.41
CA LEU A 570 8.27 -7.17 -28.20
C LEU A 570 7.87 -6.40 -26.93
N ARG A 571 7.43 -5.14 -27.07
CA ARG A 571 7.01 -4.32 -25.93
C ARG A 571 5.69 -4.82 -25.35
N TRP A 572 5.64 -4.95 -24.03
CA TRP A 572 4.40 -5.23 -23.31
C TRP A 572 4.40 -4.60 -21.91
N LEU A 573 3.20 -4.39 -21.35
CA LEU A 573 2.97 -3.68 -20.10
C LEU A 573 2.17 -4.56 -19.15
N GLY A 574 2.60 -4.68 -17.90
CA GLY A 574 1.83 -5.43 -16.92
C GLY A 574 2.57 -5.80 -15.64
N ILE A 575 1.93 -6.70 -14.89
CA ILE A 575 2.59 -7.52 -13.87
C ILE A 575 3.21 -8.72 -14.62
N PRO A 576 4.41 -9.19 -14.23
CA PRO A 576 5.05 -10.29 -14.92
C PRO A 576 4.21 -11.56 -14.98
#